data_AF-A0A7K0US72-F1
#
_entry.id   AF-A0A7K0US72-F1
#
_cell.length_a   1.000
_cell.length_b   1.000
_cell.length_c   1.000
_cell.angle_alpha   90.00
_cell.angle_beta   90.00
_cell.angle_gamma   90.00
#
_symmetry.space_group_name_H-M   'P 1'
#
loop_
_entity.id
_entity.type
_entity.pdbx_description
1 polymer ?
#
loop_
_entity_poly.entity_id
_entity_poly.type
_entity_poly.pdbx_seq_one_letter_code
_entity_poly.pdbx_strand_id
1 'polypeptide(L)'
;MSKVLLTGASGFIGGYVVEELLSRGHNVVGLDNYSKYGRVTRSYDSHPSYKLVEGDACDVDLMTNLLMDCDHLIAGAALIGGISYFHAYAYDLLATNERIMASTCDAAIKAHRQGKLQKVTYLSSS
;
A
#
# COMPACT_ATOMS: atom_id res chain seq x y z
N MET A 1 7.68 -18.68 2.36
CA MET A 1 7.94 -17.24 2.13
C MET A 1 6.74 -16.68 1.38
N SER A 2 6.21 -15.52 1.80
CA SER A 2 5.05 -14.89 1.17
C SER A 2 5.48 -13.68 0.34
N LYS A 3 4.78 -13.42 -0.76
CA LYS A 3 4.87 -12.19 -1.53
C LYS A 3 3.78 -11.22 -1.08
N VAL A 4 4.20 -10.04 -0.64
CA VAL A 4 3.35 -9.04 0.02
C VAL A 4 3.26 -7.79 -0.85
N LEU A 5 2.03 -7.35 -1.15
CA LEU A 5 1.78 -6.00 -1.65
C LEU A 5 1.60 -5.07 -0.45
N LEU A 6 2.34 -3.96 -0.41
CA LEU A 6 2.18 -2.89 0.57
C LEU A 6 1.84 -1.58 -0.14
N THR A 7 0.66 -1.03 0.13
CA THR A 7 0.31 0.33 -0.32
C THR A 7 0.84 1.37 0.67
N GLY A 8 1.26 2.54 0.17
CA GLY A 8 1.92 3.55 1.00
C GLY A 8 3.35 3.15 1.40
N ALA A 9 4.01 2.34 0.56
CA ALA A 9 5.30 1.72 0.88
C ALA A 9 6.44 2.74 1.06
N SER A 10 6.36 3.92 0.42
CA SER A 10 7.35 4.99 0.58
C SER A 10 7.03 5.92 1.75
N GLY A 11 5.90 5.71 2.42
CA GLY A 11 5.50 6.44 3.63
C GLY A 11 6.38 6.17 4.85
N PHE A 12 6.08 6.88 5.95
CA PHE A 12 6.83 6.73 7.21
C PHE A 12 6.74 5.31 7.77
N ILE A 13 5.52 4.83 8.07
CA ILE A 13 5.30 3.47 8.58
C ILE A 13 5.63 2.42 7.50
N GLY A 14 5.19 2.67 6.26
CA GLY A 14 5.40 1.76 5.15
C GLY A 14 6.88 1.40 4.98
N GLY A 15 7.77 2.39 5.08
CA GLY A 15 9.19 2.15 4.91
C GLY A 15 9.81 1.18 5.93
N TYR A 16 9.36 1.21 7.19
CA TYR A 16 9.79 0.24 8.21
C TYR A 16 9.17 -1.14 8.00
N VAL A 17 7.93 -1.20 7.51
CA VAL A 17 7.27 -2.47 7.20
C VAL A 17 7.96 -3.17 6.02
N VAL A 18 8.37 -2.42 4.98
CA VAL A 18 9.19 -2.98 3.89
C VAL A 18 10.47 -3.59 4.43
N GLU A 19 11.23 -2.83 5.22
CA GLU A 19 12.51 -3.29 5.78
C GLU A 19 12.34 -4.57 6.62
N GLU A 20 11.33 -4.62 7.47
CA GLU A 20 11.07 -5.77 8.33
C GLU A 20 10.57 -7.00 7.55
N LEU A 21 9.77 -6.81 6.50
CA LEU A 21 9.35 -7.93 5.64
C LEU A 21 10.52 -8.52 4.87
N LEU A 22 11.40 -7.67 4.35
CA LEU A 22 12.61 -8.10 3.64
C LEU A 22 13.59 -8.80 4.59
N SER A 23 13.79 -8.29 5.81
CA SER A 23 14.67 -8.90 6.82
C SER A 23 14.22 -10.33 7.21
N ARG A 24 12.91 -10.58 7.14
CA ARG A 24 12.28 -11.89 7.36
C ARG A 24 12.24 -12.78 6.11
N GLY A 25 12.78 -12.32 4.98
CA GLY A 25 12.87 -13.09 3.74
C GLY A 25 11.59 -13.12 2.91
N HIS A 26 10.68 -12.15 3.08
CA HIS A 26 9.52 -12.00 2.20
C HIS A 26 9.89 -11.28 0.91
N ASN A 27 9.10 -11.49 -0.15
CA ASN A 27 9.14 -10.65 -1.35
C ASN A 27 8.15 -9.50 -1.17
N VAL A 28 8.56 -8.28 -1.44
CA VAL A 28 7.75 -7.09 -1.21
C VAL A 28 7.55 -6.34 -2.52
N VAL A 29 6.29 -6.13 -2.88
CA VAL A 29 5.87 -5.18 -3.91
C VAL A 29 5.35 -3.95 -3.17
N GLY A 30 6.01 -2.81 -3.35
CA GLY A 30 5.53 -1.53 -2.84
C GLY A 30 4.67 -0.81 -3.89
N LEU A 31 3.60 -0.14 -3.44
CA LEU A 31 2.85 0.83 -4.25
C LEU A 31 2.83 2.17 -3.54
N ASP A 32 3.19 3.24 -4.23
CA ASP A 32 3.12 4.61 -3.70
C ASP A 32 2.97 5.63 -4.85
N ASN A 33 2.30 6.75 -4.61
CA ASN A 33 2.17 7.85 -5.57
C ASN A 33 2.99 9.10 -5.18
N TYR A 34 3.79 9.00 -4.12
CA TYR A 34 4.66 10.06 -3.58
C TYR A 34 3.96 11.34 -3.12
N SER A 35 2.62 11.33 -3.00
CA SER A 35 1.82 12.52 -2.68
C SER A 35 2.18 13.21 -1.36
N LYS A 36 2.75 12.47 -0.38
CA LYS A 36 3.05 12.99 0.96
C LYS A 36 4.51 13.39 1.18
N TYR A 37 5.45 12.52 0.86
CA TYR A 37 6.87 12.70 1.20
C TYR A 37 7.77 12.90 -0.02
N GLY A 38 7.22 12.86 -1.24
CA GLY A 38 8.02 12.83 -2.45
C GLY A 38 8.84 11.53 -2.56
N ARG A 39 9.77 11.51 -3.52
CA ARG A 39 10.71 10.38 -3.69
C ARG A 39 11.78 10.43 -2.60
N VAL A 40 11.91 9.34 -1.85
CA VAL A 40 12.90 9.18 -0.78
C VAL A 40 13.70 7.93 -1.04
N THR A 41 15.03 8.03 -1.05
CA THR A 41 15.92 6.87 -1.13
C THR A 41 15.94 6.11 0.19
N ARG A 42 15.84 4.79 0.12
CA ARG A 42 15.93 3.87 1.27
C ARG A 42 17.08 2.88 1.06
N SER A 43 17.61 2.35 2.16
CA SER A 43 18.73 1.39 2.16
C SER A 43 18.42 0.10 1.39
N TYR A 44 17.14 -0.28 1.30
CA TYR A 44 16.66 -1.49 0.66
C TYR A 44 16.18 -1.31 -0.79
N ASP A 45 16.30 -0.12 -1.38
CA ASP A 45 15.79 0.13 -2.74
C ASP A 45 16.41 -0.79 -3.81
N SER A 46 17.64 -1.25 -3.58
CA SER A 46 18.35 -2.21 -4.44
C SER A 46 18.18 -3.67 -4.03
N HIS A 47 17.35 -3.97 -3.01
CA HIS A 47 17.16 -5.32 -2.51
C HIS A 47 16.46 -6.20 -3.57
N PRO A 48 16.98 -7.39 -3.91
CA PRO A 48 16.48 -8.20 -5.04
C PRO A 48 15.03 -8.68 -4.84
N SER A 49 14.58 -8.80 -3.59
CA SER A 49 13.21 -9.16 -3.23
C SER A 49 12.26 -7.97 -3.10
N TYR A 50 12.71 -6.75 -3.42
CA TYR A 50 11.89 -5.55 -3.36
C TYR A 50 11.64 -4.97 -4.77
N LYS A 51 10.39 -4.58 -5.02
CA LYS A 51 10.01 -3.83 -6.22
C LYS A 51 9.03 -2.73 -5.82
N LEU A 52 9.39 -1.48 -6.07
CA LEU A 52 8.47 -0.35 -5.93
C LEU A 52 7.79 -0.06 -7.28
N VAL A 53 6.48 0.14 -7.23
CA VAL A 53 5.65 0.59 -8.35
C VAL A 53 5.11 1.96 -8.00
N GLU A 54 5.34 2.93 -8.88
CA GLU A 54 4.71 4.24 -8.77
C GLU A 54 3.29 4.17 -9.32
N GLY A 55 2.31 4.54 -8.51
CA GLY A 55 0.90 4.51 -8.92
C GLY A 55 -0.07 4.82 -7.78
N ASP A 56 -1.32 5.07 -8.13
CA ASP A 56 -2.37 5.44 -7.16
C ASP A 56 -3.08 4.20 -6.63
N ALA A 57 -3.25 4.11 -5.31
CA ALA A 57 -4.02 3.04 -4.68
C ALA A 57 -5.51 3.08 -5.05
N CYS A 58 -6.04 4.21 -5.52
CA CYS A 58 -7.40 4.33 -6.06
C CYS A 58 -7.59 3.60 -7.40
N ASP A 59 -6.51 3.25 -8.10
CA ASP A 59 -6.58 2.52 -9.37
C ASP A 59 -6.84 1.03 -9.11
N VAL A 60 -8.09 0.61 -9.31
CA VAL A 60 -8.55 -0.76 -9.09
C VAL A 60 -7.82 -1.76 -9.98
N ASP A 61 -7.56 -1.41 -11.24
CA ASP A 61 -6.98 -2.34 -12.20
C ASP A 61 -5.48 -2.51 -11.91
N LEU A 62 -4.77 -1.44 -11.60
CA LEU A 62 -3.40 -1.50 -11.10
C LEU A 62 -3.30 -2.35 -9.84
N MET A 63 -4.13 -2.06 -8.82
CA MET A 63 -4.17 -2.82 -7.57
C MET A 63 -4.45 -4.30 -7.82
N THR A 64 -5.42 -4.61 -8.68
CA THR A 64 -5.78 -5.99 -9.04
C THR A 64 -4.57 -6.69 -9.68
N ASN A 65 -3.95 -6.08 -10.69
CA ASN A 65 -2.81 -6.65 -11.41
C ASN A 65 -1.62 -6.94 -10.49
N LEU A 66 -1.32 -6.04 -9.55
CA LEU A 66 -0.26 -6.27 -8.56
C LEU A 66 -0.61 -7.40 -7.58
N LEU A 67 -1.88 -7.50 -7.17
CA LEU A 67 -2.36 -8.51 -6.23
C LEU A 67 -2.48 -9.91 -6.82
N MET A 68 -2.63 -10.06 -8.14
CA MET A 68 -2.81 -11.38 -8.78
C MET A 68 -1.72 -12.40 -8.38
N ASP A 69 -0.49 -11.93 -8.16
CA ASP A 69 0.66 -12.75 -7.77
C ASP A 69 1.16 -12.46 -6.34
N CYS A 70 0.33 -11.88 -5.47
CA CYS A 70 0.66 -11.65 -4.05
C CYS A 70 -0.22 -12.52 -3.13
N ASP A 71 0.36 -13.01 -2.03
CA ASP A 71 -0.37 -13.82 -1.04
C ASP A 71 -1.03 -12.94 0.03
N HIS A 72 -0.48 -11.74 0.28
CA HIS A 72 -0.93 -10.84 1.34
C HIS A 72 -0.92 -9.39 0.85
N LEU A 73 -2.01 -8.67 1.11
CA LEU A 73 -2.07 -7.21 1.03
C LEU A 73 -1.96 -6.57 2.41
N ILE A 74 -1.05 -5.63 2.57
CA ILE A 74 -1.04 -4.67 3.67
C ILE A 74 -1.51 -3.33 3.12
N ALA A 75 -2.74 -2.94 3.46
CA ALA A 75 -3.35 -1.68 3.04
C ALA A 75 -2.90 -0.54 3.98
N GLY A 76 -1.84 0.17 3.56
CA GLY A 76 -1.20 1.24 4.33
C GLY A 76 -1.26 2.62 3.67
N ALA A 77 -1.73 2.73 2.42
CA ALA A 77 -1.98 4.02 1.78
C ALA A 77 -3.19 4.70 2.41
N ALA A 78 -3.02 5.96 2.79
CA ALA A 78 -4.08 6.82 3.25
C ALA A 78 -3.65 8.28 3.12
N LEU A 79 -4.60 9.16 2.82
CA LEU A 79 -4.42 10.59 3.01
C LEU A 79 -4.54 10.87 4.51
N ILE A 80 -3.44 11.26 5.14
CA ILE A 80 -3.37 11.50 6.58
C ILE A 80 -2.56 12.76 6.91
N GLY A 81 -3.06 13.55 7.86
CA GLY A 81 -2.38 14.69 8.45
C GLY A 81 -3.01 14.98 9.81
N GLY A 82 -2.29 15.68 10.70
CA GLY A 82 -2.77 15.98 12.04
C GLY A 82 -4.04 16.85 12.07
N ILE A 83 -4.47 17.26 13.27
CA ILE A 83 -5.75 17.97 13.50
C ILE A 83 -5.96 19.15 12.54
N SER A 84 -4.93 19.98 12.34
CA SER A 84 -5.02 21.14 11.43
C SER A 84 -5.27 20.74 9.98
N TYR A 85 -4.73 19.61 9.54
CA TYR A 85 -4.94 19.09 8.19
C TYR A 85 -6.37 18.58 8.01
N PHE A 86 -6.92 17.92 9.04
CA PHE A 86 -8.31 17.48 9.08
C PHE A 86 -9.30 18.62 8.89
N HIS A 87 -9.07 19.76 9.54
CA HIS A 87 -9.95 20.92 9.40
C HIS A 87 -9.79 21.62 8.05
N ALA A 88 -8.59 21.61 7.46
CA ALA A 88 -8.33 22.26 6.18
C ALA A 88 -8.85 21.45 4.97
N TYR A 89 -8.79 20.11 5.04
CA TYR A 89 -9.07 19.23 3.91
C TYR A 89 -10.08 18.12 4.26
N ALA A 90 -11.10 18.47 5.07
CA ALA A 90 -12.05 17.50 5.61
C ALA A 90 -12.72 16.63 4.53
N TYR A 91 -13.20 17.26 3.44
CA TYR A 91 -13.83 16.54 2.34
C TYR A 91 -12.84 15.65 1.59
N ASP A 92 -11.67 16.17 1.23
CA ASP A 92 -10.67 15.43 0.45
C ASP A 92 -10.12 14.23 1.22
N LEU A 93 -9.90 14.37 2.53
CA LEU A 93 -9.52 13.29 3.43
C LEU A 93 -10.56 12.16 3.41
N LEU A 94 -11.82 12.50 3.65
CA LEU A 94 -12.89 11.52 3.67
C LEU A 94 -13.03 10.87 2.29
N ALA A 95 -13.24 11.67 1.24
CA ALA A 95 -13.52 11.16 -0.10
C ALA A 95 -12.35 10.35 -0.68
N THR A 96 -11.10 10.75 -0.42
CA THR A 96 -9.93 10.02 -0.94
C THR A 96 -9.71 8.72 -0.18
N ASN A 97 -9.80 8.73 1.15
CA ASN A 97 -9.63 7.50 1.93
C ASN A 97 -10.75 6.48 1.65
N GLU A 98 -11.98 6.94 1.44
CA GLU A 98 -13.08 6.07 1.01
C GLU A 98 -12.81 5.44 -0.37
N ARG A 99 -12.28 6.22 -1.33
CA ARG A 99 -11.89 5.67 -2.65
C ARG A 99 -10.75 4.65 -2.54
N ILE A 100 -9.73 4.92 -1.72
CA ILE A 100 -8.63 3.98 -1.46
C ILE A 100 -9.17 2.69 -0.83
N MET A 101 -10.12 2.80 0.10
CA MET A 101 -10.74 1.64 0.75
C MET A 101 -11.56 0.82 -0.24
N ALA A 102 -12.38 1.49 -1.06
CA ALA A 102 -13.19 0.85 -2.09
C ALA A 102 -12.31 0.10 -3.11
N SER A 103 -11.28 0.76 -3.65
CA SER A 103 -10.38 0.14 -4.62
C SER A 103 -9.61 -1.05 -4.04
N THR A 104 -9.17 -0.92 -2.78
CA THR A 104 -8.52 -1.98 -2.03
C THR A 104 -9.43 -3.20 -1.90
N CYS A 105 -10.68 -3.01 -1.50
CA CYS A 105 -11.67 -4.09 -1.37
C CYS A 105 -11.97 -4.75 -2.72
N ASP A 106 -12.25 -3.96 -3.76
CA ASP A 106 -12.59 -4.47 -5.10
C ASP A 106 -11.45 -5.29 -5.70
N ALA A 107 -10.22 -4.77 -5.61
CA ALA A 107 -9.03 -5.47 -6.07
C ALA A 107 -8.75 -6.75 -5.26
N ALA A 108 -8.90 -6.69 -3.93
CA ALA A 108 -8.71 -7.85 -3.07
C ALA A 108 -9.74 -8.95 -3.35
N ILE A 109 -11.03 -8.61 -3.56
CA ILE A 109 -12.07 -9.59 -3.89
C ILE A 109 -11.76 -10.28 -5.22
N LYS A 110 -11.35 -9.52 -6.25
CA LYS A 110 -10.94 -10.08 -7.55
C LYS A 110 -9.73 -10.99 -7.40
N ALA A 111 -8.66 -10.51 -6.77
CA ALA A 111 -7.41 -11.24 -6.60
C ALA A 111 -7.54 -12.46 -5.69
N HIS A 112 -8.45 -12.46 -4.71
CA HIS A 112 -8.74 -13.63 -3.90
C HIS A 112 -9.45 -14.74 -4.70
N ARG A 113 -10.32 -14.35 -5.65
CA ARG A 113 -11.06 -15.30 -6.50
C ARG A 113 -10.22 -15.86 -7.64
N GLN A 114 -9.30 -15.05 -8.19
CA GLN A 114 -8.63 -15.35 -9.46
C GLN A 114 -7.11 -15.41 -9.36
N GLY A 115 -6.53 -14.96 -8.26
CA GLY A 115 -5.09 -14.88 -8.02
C GLY A 115 -4.66 -15.67 -6.79
N LYS A 116 -3.56 -15.21 -6.16
CA LYS A 116 -2.95 -15.88 -5.01
C LYS A 116 -3.33 -15.30 -3.65
N LEU A 117 -4.14 -14.24 -3.59
CA LEU A 117 -4.37 -13.49 -2.37
C LEU A 117 -5.09 -14.33 -1.30
N GLN A 118 -4.48 -14.44 -0.12
CA GLN A 118 -4.99 -15.21 1.02
C GLN A 118 -5.39 -14.32 2.20
N LYS A 119 -4.80 -13.13 2.33
CA LYS A 119 -5.00 -12.25 3.48
C LYS A 119 -4.96 -10.79 3.10
N VAL A 120 -5.76 -9.97 3.78
CA VAL A 120 -5.64 -8.52 3.80
C VAL A 120 -5.47 -8.05 5.23
N THR A 121 -4.51 -7.16 5.47
CA THR A 121 -4.35 -6.43 6.73
C THR A 121 -4.60 -4.95 6.46
N TYR A 122 -5.58 -4.37 7.14
CA TYR A 122 -5.88 -2.94 7.08
C TYR A 122 -5.17 -2.20 8.22
N LEU A 123 -4.46 -1.12 7.90
CA LEU A 123 -3.92 -0.20 8.89
C LEU A 123 -4.97 0.88 9.17
N SER A 124 -5.38 1.03 10.43
CA SER A 124 -6.37 2.01 10.88
C SER A 124 -5.89 2.75 12.13
N SER A 125 -6.52 3.87 12.44
CA SER A 125 -6.40 4.55 13.73
C SER A 125 -7.42 4.02 14.75
N SER A 126 -7.11 4.16 16.04
CA SER A 126 -7.97 3.84 17.19
C SER A 126 -9.00 4.93 17.48
#